data_AF-A0AAU7F9V5-F1
#
_entry.id   AF-A0AAU7F9V5-F1
#
_cell.length_a   1.000
_cell.length_b   1.000
_cell.length_c   1.000
_cell.angle_alpha   90.00
_cell.angle_beta   90.00
_cell.angle_gamma   90.00
#
_symmetry.space_group_name_H-M   'P 1'
#
loop_
_entity.id
_entity.type
_entity.pdbx_description
1 polymer ?
#
loop_
_entity_poly.entity_id
_entity_poly.type
_entity_poly.pdbx_seq_one_letter_code
_entity_poly.pdbx_strand_id
1 'polypeptide(L)'
;MKRWLRHYLLRAFSGFARAPVRRVYLKQVYFTANEAAWLMFFIGFALGGIVVAQLHGQYGQSRDAAMRLLGSLTFTELAPLLTVLIVMARSASAIAIELATMRINGEVRELERMDIAVSSYLIFPRVMGMMSSAVLLTACMALGAMLGGVLMIAGWDASYQVLALERILKMEEVLLCLAKAASFGLAGGILACQAGLNVQLSATEIPRAASRAVMRGLFALFALDLCWAFLV
;
A
#
# COMPACT_ATOMS: atom_id res chain seq x y z
N MET A 1 26.24 -17.23 2.22
CA MET A 1 24.83 -16.79 2.03
C MET A 1 24.63 -15.36 1.48
N LYS A 2 25.67 -14.62 1.01
CA LYS A 2 25.56 -13.17 0.68
C LYS A 2 25.79 -12.75 -0.80
N ARG A 3 26.31 -13.62 -1.69
CA ARG A 3 26.61 -13.23 -3.10
C ARG A 3 25.47 -13.41 -4.09
N TRP A 4 24.61 -14.41 -3.90
CA TRP A 4 23.48 -14.68 -4.81
C TRP A 4 22.37 -13.63 -4.73
N LEU A 5 22.07 -13.12 -3.53
CA LEU A 5 21.05 -12.07 -3.32
C LEU A 5 21.42 -10.76 -4.05
N ARG A 6 22.70 -10.38 -4.05
CA ARG A 6 23.20 -9.16 -4.66
C ARG A 6 23.10 -9.20 -6.19
N HIS A 7 23.38 -10.34 -6.83
CA HIS A 7 23.18 -10.49 -8.27
C HIS A 7 21.71 -10.50 -8.67
N TYR A 8 20.84 -11.05 -7.83
CA TYR A 8 19.39 -11.05 -8.07
C TYR A 8 18.79 -9.64 -7.94
N LEU A 9 19.18 -8.89 -6.91
CA LEU A 9 18.75 -7.50 -6.69
C LEU A 9 19.28 -6.53 -7.76
N LEU A 10 20.54 -6.68 -8.20
CA LEU A 10 21.11 -5.85 -9.26
C LEU A 10 20.46 -6.14 -10.63
N ARG A 11 20.12 -7.40 -10.92
CA ARG A 11 19.35 -7.74 -12.12
C ARG A 11 17.90 -7.25 -12.03
N ALA A 12 17.28 -7.27 -10.85
CA ALA A 12 15.94 -6.73 -10.63
C ALA A 12 15.86 -5.23 -10.96
N PHE A 13 16.80 -4.41 -10.48
CA PHE A 13 16.85 -2.98 -10.81
C PHE A 13 17.18 -2.71 -12.29
N SER A 14 18.08 -3.48 -12.90
CA SER A 14 18.34 -3.39 -14.35
C SER A 14 17.15 -3.83 -15.22
N GLY A 15 16.19 -4.56 -14.65
CA GLY A 15 14.96 -5.00 -15.31
C GLY A 15 14.01 -3.86 -15.66
N PHE A 16 14.03 -2.75 -14.91
CA PHE A 16 13.17 -1.58 -15.17
C PHE A 16 13.45 -0.92 -16.53
N ALA A 17 14.67 -1.08 -17.06
CA ALA A 17 15.07 -0.57 -18.37
C ALA A 17 14.37 -1.31 -19.53
N ARG A 18 13.87 -2.53 -19.30
CA ARG A 18 13.20 -3.33 -20.35
C ARG A 18 11.76 -2.86 -20.52
N ALA A 19 11.40 -2.46 -21.75
CA ALA A 19 10.07 -1.94 -22.07
C ALA A 19 8.89 -2.86 -21.64
N PRO A 20 8.98 -4.21 -21.75
CA PRO A 20 7.92 -5.10 -21.27
C PRO A 20 7.69 -5.02 -19.75
N VAL A 21 8.75 -4.98 -18.95
CA VAL A 21 8.68 -4.90 -17.48
C VAL A 21 8.02 -3.59 -17.05
N ARG A 22 8.43 -2.48 -17.68
CA ARG A 22 7.84 -1.16 -17.41
C ARG A 22 6.35 -1.11 -17.75
N ARG A 23 5.91 -1.76 -18.83
CA ARG A 23 4.48 -1.84 -19.19
C ARG A 23 3.66 -2.57 -18.13
N VAL A 24 4.16 -3.70 -17.60
CA VAL A 24 3.49 -4.43 -16.52
C VAL A 24 3.43 -3.58 -15.25
N TYR A 25 4.54 -2.95 -14.87
CA TYR A 25 4.58 -2.05 -13.71
C TYR A 25 3.56 -0.91 -13.83
N LEU A 26 3.55 -0.19 -14.96
CA LEU A 26 2.63 0.93 -15.17
C LEU A 26 1.17 0.48 -15.15
N LYS A 27 0.86 -0.69 -15.71
CA LYS A 27 -0.48 -1.27 -15.62
C LYS A 27 -0.87 -1.58 -14.18
N GLN A 28 0.04 -2.14 -13.39
CA GLN A 28 -0.22 -2.44 -11.97
C GLN A 28 -0.48 -1.17 -11.16
N VAL A 29 0.32 -0.12 -11.39
CA VAL A 29 0.11 1.17 -10.74
C VAL A 29 -1.20 1.80 -11.17
N TYR A 30 -1.50 1.82 -12.48
CA TYR A 30 -2.74 2.36 -13.00
C TYR A 30 -3.96 1.64 -12.42
N PHE A 31 -4.03 0.31 -12.51
CA PHE A 31 -5.18 -0.46 -12.05
C PHE A 31 -5.36 -0.40 -10.53
N THR A 32 -4.26 -0.51 -9.77
CA THR A 32 -4.34 -0.50 -8.30
C THR A 32 -4.57 0.89 -7.74
N ALA A 33 -3.85 1.91 -8.22
CA ALA A 33 -3.93 3.25 -7.65
C ALA A 33 -5.07 4.08 -8.22
N ASN A 34 -5.29 4.10 -9.54
CA ASN A 34 -6.29 4.99 -10.13
C ASN A 34 -7.71 4.65 -9.67
N GLU A 35 -8.06 3.36 -9.64
CA GLU A 35 -9.40 2.92 -9.25
C GLU A 35 -9.68 3.09 -7.75
N ALA A 36 -8.64 3.05 -6.91
CA ALA A 36 -8.77 3.18 -5.47
C ALA A 36 -8.59 4.62 -4.98
N ALA A 37 -7.99 5.52 -5.77
CA ALA A 37 -7.63 6.87 -5.31
C ALA A 37 -8.82 7.67 -4.77
N TRP A 38 -9.95 7.68 -5.49
CA TRP A 38 -11.15 8.40 -5.05
C TRP A 38 -11.74 7.80 -3.77
N LEU A 39 -11.75 6.47 -3.66
CA LEU A 39 -12.23 5.76 -2.49
C LEU A 39 -11.34 6.04 -1.27
N MET A 40 -10.01 5.99 -1.46
CA MET A 40 -9.03 6.27 -0.40
C MET A 40 -9.12 7.71 0.09
N PHE A 41 -9.29 8.67 -0.82
CA PHE A 41 -9.51 10.07 -0.47
C PHE A 41 -10.78 10.23 0.36
N PHE A 42 -11.89 9.62 -0.06
CA PHE A 42 -13.17 9.70 0.65
C PHE A 42 -13.13 9.04 2.02
N ILE A 43 -12.50 7.87 2.14
CA ILE A 43 -12.28 7.19 3.44
C ILE A 43 -11.44 8.07 4.36
N GLY A 44 -10.34 8.64 3.83
CA GLY A 44 -9.53 9.60 4.56
C GLY A 44 -10.38 10.76 5.07
N PHE A 45 -11.10 11.43 4.17
CA PHE A 45 -11.97 12.56 4.48
C PHE A 45 -12.99 12.27 5.57
N ALA A 46 -13.71 11.16 5.45
CA ALA A 46 -14.68 10.76 6.46
C ALA A 46 -14.01 10.49 7.82
N LEU A 47 -12.91 9.74 7.84
CA LEU A 47 -12.20 9.41 9.08
C LEU A 47 -11.60 10.65 9.74
N GLY A 48 -11.02 11.56 8.96
CA GLY A 48 -10.45 12.80 9.50
C GLY A 48 -11.51 13.66 10.17
N GLY A 49 -12.68 13.81 9.55
CA GLY A 49 -13.81 14.51 10.15
C GLY A 49 -14.32 13.83 11.42
N ILE A 50 -14.47 12.50 11.41
CA ILE A 50 -14.94 11.72 12.56
C ILE A 50 -13.97 11.84 13.74
N VAL A 51 -12.66 11.70 13.52
CA VAL A 51 -11.64 11.79 14.57
C VAL A 51 -11.69 13.16 15.23
N VAL A 52 -11.75 14.24 14.45
CA VAL A 52 -11.84 15.60 15.00
C VAL A 52 -13.16 15.81 15.77
N ALA A 53 -14.27 15.33 15.24
CA ALA A 53 -15.57 15.42 15.91
C ALA A 53 -15.57 14.72 17.28
N GLN A 54 -14.97 13.53 17.36
CA GLN A 54 -14.85 12.77 18.61
C GLN A 54 -13.90 13.44 19.62
N LEU A 55 -12.75 13.92 19.16
CA LEU A 55 -11.77 14.60 20.02
C LEU A 55 -12.35 15.88 20.63
N HIS A 56 -13.13 16.63 19.86
CA HIS A 56 -13.83 17.81 20.38
C HIS A 56 -14.85 17.42 21.46
N GLY A 57 -15.62 16.35 21.26
CA GLY A 57 -16.60 15.87 22.25
C GLY A 57 -15.98 15.40 23.58
N GLN A 58 -14.75 14.87 23.55
CA GLN A 58 -14.07 14.35 24.75
C GLN A 58 -13.14 15.35 25.47
N TYR A 59 -12.43 16.22 24.73
CA TYR A 59 -11.33 17.03 25.28
C TYR A 59 -11.60 18.55 25.30
N GLY A 60 -12.79 19.01 24.88
CA GLY A 60 -13.10 20.45 24.83
C GLY A 60 -12.40 21.19 23.68
N GLN A 61 -12.68 22.49 23.52
CA GLN A 61 -12.44 23.29 22.29
C GLN A 61 -10.96 23.54 21.88
N SER A 62 -9.99 22.74 22.32
CA SER A 62 -8.60 22.90 21.89
C SER A 62 -8.40 22.42 20.44
N ARG A 63 -8.75 23.29 19.47
CA ARG A 63 -8.66 23.04 18.02
C ARG A 63 -7.27 22.60 17.59
N ASP A 64 -6.22 23.23 18.14
CA ASP A 64 -4.82 22.85 17.91
C ASP A 64 -4.51 21.42 18.34
N ALA A 65 -4.99 21.01 19.52
CA ALA A 65 -4.73 19.68 20.06
C ALA A 65 -5.41 18.60 19.21
N ALA A 66 -6.66 18.84 18.80
CA ALA A 66 -7.40 17.92 17.94
C ALA A 66 -6.71 17.73 16.58
N MET A 67 -6.24 18.81 15.96
CA MET A 67 -5.54 18.72 14.67
C MET A 67 -4.15 18.08 14.80
N ARG A 68 -3.41 18.34 15.89
CA ARG A 68 -2.13 17.67 16.17
C ARG A 68 -2.29 16.16 16.34
N LEU A 69 -3.29 15.76 17.11
CA LEU A 69 -3.60 14.35 17.31
C LEU A 69 -4.08 13.70 16.02
N LEU A 70 -4.93 14.37 15.24
CA LEU A 70 -5.33 13.89 13.92
C LEU A 70 -4.10 13.67 13.02
N GLY A 71 -3.22 14.66 12.91
CA GLY A 71 -2.00 14.58 12.11
C GLY A 71 -1.14 13.39 12.52
N SER A 72 -0.72 13.36 13.78
CA SER A 72 0.12 12.28 14.30
C SER A 72 -0.52 10.91 14.07
N LEU A 73 -1.76 10.70 14.52
CA LEU A 73 -2.47 9.41 14.41
C LEU A 73 -2.70 8.97 12.96
N THR A 74 -2.97 9.93 12.06
CA THR A 74 -3.18 9.64 10.63
C THR A 74 -1.90 9.18 9.97
N PHE A 75 -0.81 9.91 10.16
CA PHE A 75 0.45 9.64 9.47
C PHE A 75 1.22 8.48 10.08
N THR A 76 1.18 8.29 11.40
CA THR A 76 1.91 7.18 12.03
C THR A 76 1.20 5.84 11.85
N GLU A 77 -0.14 5.81 11.88
CA GLU A 77 -0.89 4.55 11.94
C GLU A 77 -2.00 4.43 10.88
N LEU A 78 -3.02 5.31 10.92
CA LEU A 78 -4.26 5.05 10.19
C LEU A 78 -4.07 5.02 8.67
N ALA A 79 -3.35 5.98 8.11
CA ALA A 79 -3.19 6.11 6.67
C ALA A 79 -2.45 4.91 6.05
N PRO A 80 -1.24 4.51 6.49
CA PRO A 80 -0.54 3.38 5.90
C PRO A 80 -1.27 2.05 6.13
N LEU A 81 -1.84 1.84 7.32
CA LEU A 81 -2.52 0.58 7.67
C LEU A 81 -3.79 0.37 6.86
N LEU A 82 -4.71 1.34 6.85
CA LEU A 82 -6.00 1.20 6.16
C LEU A 82 -5.84 1.17 4.64
N THR A 83 -4.90 1.96 4.10
CA THR A 83 -4.59 1.90 2.66
C THR A 83 -4.15 0.51 2.26
N VAL A 84 -3.16 -0.05 2.94
CA VAL A 84 -2.59 -1.32 2.50
C VAL A 84 -3.54 -2.47 2.78
N LEU A 85 -4.39 -2.38 3.81
CA LEU A 85 -5.47 -3.33 4.04
C LEU A 85 -6.42 -3.41 2.82
N ILE A 86 -6.83 -2.27 2.26
CA ILE A 86 -7.69 -2.21 1.08
C ILE A 86 -6.95 -2.73 -0.17
N VAL A 87 -5.69 -2.33 -0.35
CA VAL A 87 -4.86 -2.77 -1.47
C VAL A 87 -4.58 -4.28 -1.40
N MET A 88 -4.42 -4.86 -0.19
CA MET A 88 -4.34 -6.32 -0.02
C MET A 88 -5.63 -7.01 -0.46
N ALA A 89 -6.78 -6.55 0.02
CA ALA A 89 -8.06 -7.18 -0.28
C ALA A 89 -8.34 -7.27 -1.79
N ARG A 90 -8.05 -6.20 -2.54
CA ARG A 90 -8.28 -6.15 -3.98
C ARG A 90 -7.12 -6.66 -4.82
N SER A 91 -5.96 -6.01 -4.71
CA SER A 91 -4.85 -6.23 -5.65
C SER A 91 -4.04 -7.49 -5.36
N ALA A 92 -3.91 -7.92 -4.11
CA ALA A 92 -3.22 -9.18 -3.82
C ALA A 92 -3.98 -10.38 -4.42
N SER A 93 -5.31 -10.35 -4.31
CA SER A 93 -6.20 -11.35 -4.93
C SER A 93 -6.04 -11.36 -6.46
N ALA A 94 -6.13 -10.19 -7.11
CA ALA A 94 -5.98 -10.07 -8.55
C ALA A 94 -4.61 -10.57 -9.05
N ILE A 95 -3.52 -10.18 -8.38
CA ILE A 95 -2.16 -10.61 -8.71
C ILE A 95 -2.03 -12.13 -8.55
N ALA A 96 -2.58 -12.70 -7.47
CA ALA A 96 -2.52 -14.14 -7.23
C ALA A 96 -3.33 -14.94 -8.27
N ILE A 97 -4.52 -14.45 -8.65
CA ILE A 97 -5.37 -15.06 -9.69
C ILE A 97 -4.68 -15.03 -11.05
N GLU A 98 -4.12 -13.88 -11.43
CA GLU A 98 -3.40 -13.70 -12.69
C GLU A 98 -2.23 -14.69 -12.77
N LEU A 99 -1.40 -14.75 -11.73
CA LEU A 99 -0.25 -15.64 -11.66
C LEU A 99 -0.62 -17.13 -11.60
N ALA A 100 -1.66 -17.49 -10.86
CA ALA A 100 -2.17 -18.85 -10.80
C ALA A 100 -2.68 -19.31 -12.18
N THR A 101 -3.38 -18.42 -12.89
CA THR A 101 -3.88 -18.68 -14.24
C THR A 101 -2.73 -18.91 -15.22
N MET A 102 -1.73 -18.02 -15.23
CA MET A 102 -0.51 -18.19 -16.04
C MET A 102 0.23 -19.49 -15.72
N ARG A 103 0.27 -19.90 -14.45
CA ARG A 103 0.93 -21.14 -14.02
C ARG A 103 0.18 -22.37 -14.51
N ILE A 104 -1.14 -22.40 -14.39
CA ILE A 104 -2.00 -23.51 -14.83
C ILE A 104 -2.00 -23.66 -16.36
N ASN A 105 -2.02 -22.55 -17.08
CA ASN A 105 -1.93 -22.52 -18.55
C ASN A 105 -0.53 -22.89 -19.08
N GLY A 106 0.46 -23.07 -18.20
CA GLY A 106 1.83 -23.40 -18.59
C GLY A 106 2.67 -22.22 -19.08
N GLU A 107 2.12 -21.00 -19.13
CA GLU A 107 2.80 -19.79 -19.61
C GLU A 107 4.09 -19.50 -18.81
N VAL A 108 4.08 -19.75 -17.50
CA VAL A 108 5.28 -19.60 -16.65
C VAL A 108 6.40 -20.55 -17.10
N ARG A 109 6.06 -21.78 -17.48
CA ARG A 109 7.04 -22.76 -17.96
C ARG A 109 7.55 -22.41 -19.36
N GLU A 110 6.70 -21.83 -20.20
CA GLU A 110 7.15 -21.35 -21.52
C GLU A 110 8.15 -20.20 -21.39
N LEU A 111 7.94 -19.27 -20.44
CA LEU A 111 8.93 -18.23 -20.14
C LEU A 111 10.28 -18.83 -19.70
N GLU A 112 10.26 -19.85 -18.85
CA GLU A 112 11.47 -20.56 -18.41
C GLU A 112 12.19 -21.25 -19.57
N ARG A 113 11.45 -21.85 -20.52
CA ARG A 113 12.01 -22.45 -21.74
C ARG A 113 12.66 -21.43 -22.68
N MET A 114 12.17 -20.19 -22.67
CA MET A 114 12.74 -19.08 -23.44
C MET A 114 13.94 -18.41 -22.73
N ASP A 115 14.43 -18.99 -21.62
CA ASP A 115 15.49 -18.40 -20.77
C ASP A 115 15.12 -17.02 -20.21
N ILE A 116 13.81 -16.75 -20.03
CA ILE A 116 13.30 -15.53 -19.44
C ILE A 116 13.13 -15.73 -17.93
N ALA A 117 13.89 -14.96 -17.14
CA ALA A 117 13.81 -15.02 -15.68
C ALA A 117 12.43 -14.51 -15.16
N VAL A 118 11.58 -15.44 -14.73
CA VAL A 118 10.24 -15.22 -14.14
C VAL A 118 10.25 -14.18 -13.02
N SER A 119 11.27 -14.19 -12.17
CA SER A 119 11.40 -13.23 -11.08
C SER A 119 11.51 -11.78 -11.55
N SER A 120 12.30 -11.53 -12.59
CA SER A 120 12.49 -10.18 -13.14
C SER A 120 11.31 -9.74 -14.01
N TYR A 121 10.66 -10.68 -14.69
CA TYR A 121 9.61 -10.39 -15.67
C TYR A 121 8.20 -10.35 -15.07
N LEU A 122 7.88 -11.25 -14.13
CA LEU A 122 6.55 -11.38 -13.54
C LEU A 122 6.47 -10.86 -12.10
N ILE A 123 7.44 -11.20 -11.25
CA ILE A 123 7.36 -10.87 -9.82
C ILE A 123 7.71 -9.39 -9.59
N PHE A 124 8.89 -8.97 -10.05
CA PHE A 124 9.42 -7.64 -9.80
C PHE A 124 8.46 -6.48 -10.18
N PRO A 125 7.89 -6.40 -11.39
CA PRO A 125 7.02 -5.28 -11.74
C PRO A 125 5.72 -5.26 -10.92
N ARG A 126 5.19 -6.42 -10.50
CA ARG A 126 3.99 -6.52 -9.66
C ARG A 126 4.27 -6.09 -8.22
N VAL A 127 5.40 -6.52 -7.66
CA VAL A 127 5.83 -6.11 -6.31
C VAL A 127 6.10 -4.60 -6.26
N MET A 128 6.87 -4.07 -7.22
CA MET A 128 7.15 -2.63 -7.29
C MET A 128 5.88 -1.82 -7.57
N GLY A 129 4.98 -2.34 -8.40
CA GLY A 129 3.68 -1.72 -8.67
C GLY A 129 2.85 -1.60 -7.39
N MET A 130 2.75 -2.69 -6.62
CA MET A 130 2.01 -2.71 -5.35
C MET A 130 2.61 -1.78 -4.29
N MET A 131 3.95 -1.76 -4.16
CA MET A 131 4.65 -0.80 -3.30
C MET A 131 4.33 0.64 -3.68
N SER A 132 4.47 0.98 -4.96
CA SER A 132 4.28 2.36 -5.44
C SER A 132 2.83 2.79 -5.31
N SER A 133 1.87 1.90 -5.61
CA SER A 133 0.45 2.16 -5.40
C SER A 133 0.12 2.36 -3.93
N ALA A 134 0.68 1.56 -3.02
CA ALA A 134 0.46 1.74 -1.58
C ALA A 134 0.91 3.13 -1.13
N VAL A 135 2.12 3.55 -1.50
CA VAL A 135 2.67 4.88 -1.16
C VAL A 135 1.77 6.00 -1.70
N LEU A 136 1.38 5.94 -2.97
CA LEU A 136 0.54 6.97 -3.60
C LEU A 136 -0.84 7.04 -2.95
N LEU A 137 -1.47 5.89 -2.71
CA LEU A 137 -2.80 5.83 -2.10
C LEU A 137 -2.78 6.26 -0.63
N THR A 138 -1.71 5.97 0.11
CA THR A 138 -1.54 6.43 1.48
C THR A 138 -1.44 7.95 1.54
N ALA A 139 -0.71 8.56 0.61
CA ALA A 139 -0.69 10.01 0.48
C ALA A 139 -2.09 10.58 0.16
N CYS A 140 -2.83 9.97 -0.77
CA CYS A 140 -4.22 10.38 -1.05
C CYS A 140 -5.14 10.28 0.16
N MET A 141 -5.03 9.20 0.94
CA MET A 141 -5.82 9.01 2.15
C MET A 141 -5.45 10.04 3.23
N ALA A 142 -4.16 10.28 3.45
CA ALA A 142 -3.70 11.27 4.42
C ALA A 142 -4.16 12.69 4.05
N LEU A 143 -4.11 13.05 2.77
CA LEU A 143 -4.64 14.31 2.26
C LEU A 143 -6.15 14.42 2.50
N GLY A 144 -6.90 13.37 2.19
CA GLY A 144 -8.33 13.29 2.49
C GLY A 144 -8.60 13.54 3.98
N ALA A 145 -7.88 12.84 4.86
CA ALA A 145 -8.04 12.97 6.31
C ALA A 145 -7.74 14.37 6.83
N MET A 146 -6.68 15.02 6.35
CA MET A 146 -6.40 16.41 6.72
C MET A 146 -7.53 17.34 6.27
N LEU A 147 -8.02 17.19 5.03
CA LEU A 147 -9.11 18.01 4.51
C LEU A 147 -10.43 17.80 5.28
N GLY A 148 -10.76 16.55 5.60
CA GLY A 148 -11.95 16.23 6.40
C GLY A 148 -11.88 16.78 7.82
N GLY A 149 -10.70 16.69 8.45
CA GLY A 149 -10.45 17.26 9.77
C GLY A 149 -10.56 18.79 9.78
N VAL A 150 -9.90 19.47 8.82
CA VAL A 150 -9.98 20.93 8.68
C VAL A 150 -11.41 21.39 8.45
N LEU A 151 -12.17 20.70 7.58
CA LEU A 151 -13.56 21.08 7.30
C LEU A 151 -14.46 20.94 8.54
N MET A 152 -14.24 19.93 9.37
CA MET A 152 -14.99 19.76 10.61
C MET A 152 -14.73 20.91 11.61
N ILE A 153 -13.55 21.53 11.55
CA ILE A 153 -13.19 22.74 12.31
C ILE A 153 -13.58 24.03 11.55
N ALA A 154 -13.85 23.97 10.25
CA ALA A 154 -14.11 25.15 9.40
C ALA A 154 -15.42 25.87 9.72
N GLY A 155 -16.35 25.26 10.46
CA GLY A 155 -17.54 25.96 10.98
C GLY A 155 -17.22 27.06 12.02
N TRP A 156 -15.96 27.47 12.17
CA TRP A 156 -15.47 28.01 13.44
C TRP A 156 -14.37 29.09 13.34
N ASP A 157 -13.62 29.21 12.22
CA ASP A 157 -12.94 30.43 11.66
C ASP A 157 -11.96 30.01 10.54
N ALA A 158 -11.93 30.69 9.39
CA ALA A 158 -11.10 30.30 8.23
C ALA A 158 -9.61 30.68 8.39
N SER A 159 -9.34 31.74 9.16
CA SER A 159 -8.01 32.36 9.33
C SER A 159 -6.99 31.45 10.04
N TYR A 160 -7.46 30.49 10.83
CA TYR A 160 -6.65 29.61 11.68
C TYR A 160 -6.12 28.36 10.93
N GLN A 161 -6.67 28.06 9.76
CA GLN A 161 -6.55 26.74 9.12
C GLN A 161 -5.19 26.49 8.45
N VAL A 162 -4.61 27.51 7.83
CA VAL A 162 -3.35 27.38 7.07
C VAL A 162 -2.14 27.38 8.01
N LEU A 163 -2.18 28.20 9.08
CA LEU A 163 -1.10 28.30 10.06
C LEU A 163 -1.02 27.07 10.99
N ALA A 164 -2.15 26.40 11.21
CA ALA A 164 -2.21 25.15 11.96
C ALA A 164 -1.52 24.01 11.20
N LEU A 165 -1.73 23.86 9.87
CA LEU A 165 -1.16 22.75 9.10
C LEU A 165 0.38 22.71 9.12
N GLU A 166 1.05 23.85 8.94
CA GLU A 166 2.53 23.92 8.95
C GLU A 166 3.14 23.61 10.32
N ARG A 167 2.43 23.91 11.42
CA ARG A 167 2.90 23.65 12.79
C ARG A 167 2.62 22.24 13.27
N ILE A 168 1.84 21.46 12.52
CA ILE A 168 1.28 20.19 12.94
C ILE A 168 1.97 19.02 12.24
N LEU A 169 2.36 19.20 10.97
CA LEU A 169 3.00 18.15 10.19
C LEU A 169 4.52 18.18 10.35
N LYS A 170 5.05 17.18 11.06
CA LYS A 170 6.50 16.95 11.07
C LYS A 170 6.88 16.16 9.82
N MET A 171 7.94 16.59 9.14
CA MET A 171 8.49 15.87 7.98
C MET A 171 8.84 14.41 8.33
N GLU A 172 9.27 14.18 9.57
CA GLU A 172 9.56 12.83 10.10
C GLU A 172 8.33 11.91 10.06
N GLU A 173 7.14 12.40 10.44
CA GLU A 173 5.89 11.62 10.43
C GLU A 173 5.46 11.29 9.00
N VAL A 174 5.65 12.23 8.06
CA VAL A 174 5.37 12.00 6.64
C VAL A 174 6.31 10.94 6.07
N LEU A 175 7.61 11.03 6.34
CA LEU A 175 8.59 10.05 5.87
C LEU A 175 8.33 8.66 6.46
N LEU A 176 7.99 8.59 7.76
CA LEU A 176 7.59 7.35 8.41
C LEU A 176 6.34 6.74 7.76
N CYS A 177 5.32 7.54 7.51
CA CYS A 177 4.08 7.13 6.85
C CYS A 177 4.35 6.47 5.49
N LEU A 178 5.15 7.13 4.64
CA LEU A 178 5.50 6.62 3.32
C LEU A 178 6.39 5.38 3.40
N ALA A 179 7.32 5.33 4.36
CA ALA A 179 8.18 4.17 4.57
C ALA A 179 7.39 2.94 5.04
N LYS A 180 6.46 3.11 6.00
CA LYS A 180 5.51 2.08 6.43
C LYS A 180 4.70 1.56 5.23
N ALA A 181 4.04 2.45 4.49
CA ALA A 181 3.23 2.10 3.32
C ALA A 181 4.05 1.33 2.26
N ALA A 182 5.28 1.76 1.97
CA ALA A 182 6.17 1.07 1.06
C ALA A 182 6.51 -0.35 1.57
N SER A 183 6.85 -0.49 2.85
CA SER A 183 7.20 -1.79 3.46
C SER A 183 6.04 -2.78 3.41
N PHE A 184 4.81 -2.32 3.69
CA PHE A 184 3.62 -3.16 3.68
C PHE A 184 3.24 -3.56 2.25
N GLY A 185 3.29 -2.61 1.30
CA GLY A 185 3.04 -2.88 -0.12
C GLY A 185 4.05 -3.85 -0.73
N LEU A 186 5.33 -3.76 -0.35
CA LEU A 186 6.37 -4.72 -0.73
C LEU A 186 6.06 -6.13 -0.22
N ALA A 187 5.79 -6.26 1.08
CA ALA A 187 5.53 -7.55 1.71
C ALA A 187 4.31 -8.23 1.09
N GLY A 188 3.22 -7.49 0.91
CA GLY A 188 2.02 -8.02 0.28
C GLY A 188 2.20 -8.39 -1.18
N GLY A 189 2.98 -7.61 -1.95
CA GLY A 189 3.27 -7.93 -3.35
C GLY A 189 4.06 -9.24 -3.48
N ILE A 190 5.03 -9.45 -2.59
CA ILE A 190 5.82 -10.69 -2.54
C ILE A 190 4.93 -11.87 -2.21
N LEU A 191 4.08 -11.74 -1.18
CA LEU A 191 3.20 -12.81 -0.72
C LEU A 191 2.11 -13.14 -1.74
N ALA A 192 1.58 -12.14 -2.44
CA ALA A 192 0.63 -12.33 -3.54
C ALA A 192 1.27 -13.09 -4.70
N CYS A 193 2.49 -12.70 -5.10
CA CYS A 193 3.22 -13.40 -6.15
C CYS A 193 3.55 -14.84 -5.76
N GLN A 194 3.98 -15.05 -4.52
CA GLN A 194 4.28 -16.38 -3.99
C GLN A 194 3.04 -17.27 -3.97
N ALA A 195 1.90 -16.74 -3.54
CA ALA A 195 0.65 -17.49 -3.47
C ALA A 195 0.13 -17.89 -4.85
N GLY A 196 0.23 -17.00 -5.85
CA GLY A 196 -0.19 -17.28 -7.23
C GLY A 196 0.75 -18.22 -7.99
N LEU A 197 2.06 -18.14 -7.77
CA LEU A 197 3.03 -19.03 -8.44
C LEU A 197 3.08 -20.43 -7.81
N ASN A 198 2.74 -20.56 -6.52
CA ASN A 198 2.76 -21.81 -5.79
C ASN A 198 1.38 -22.49 -5.75
N VAL A 199 0.85 -22.78 -6.94
CA VAL A 199 -0.42 -23.49 -7.15
C VAL A 199 -0.19 -24.83 -7.83
N GLN A 200 -1.06 -25.81 -7.53
CA GLN A 200 -1.12 -27.05 -8.30
C GLN A 200 -1.79 -26.78 -9.67
N LEU A 201 -1.58 -27.67 -10.64
CA LEU A 201 -2.12 -27.57 -11.99
C LEU A 201 -3.62 -27.93 -12.03
N SER A 202 -4.44 -27.22 -11.26
CA SER A 202 -5.89 -27.39 -11.17
C SER A 202 -6.58 -26.03 -11.06
N ALA A 203 -7.64 -25.82 -11.85
CA ALA A 203 -8.42 -24.58 -11.84
C ALA A 203 -9.03 -24.28 -10.44
N THR A 204 -9.26 -25.32 -9.64
CA THR A 204 -9.78 -25.19 -8.27
C THR A 204 -8.80 -24.51 -7.30
N GLU A 205 -7.51 -24.42 -7.66
CA GLU A 205 -6.50 -23.73 -6.87
C GLU A 205 -6.50 -22.20 -7.07
N ILE A 206 -7.12 -21.68 -8.14
CA ILE A 206 -7.10 -20.23 -8.44
C ILE A 206 -7.75 -19.41 -7.30
N PRO A 207 -8.98 -19.72 -6.83
CA PRO A 207 -9.58 -18.99 -5.71
C PRO A 207 -8.83 -19.23 -4.40
N ARG A 208 -8.26 -20.44 -4.21
CA ARG A 208 -7.47 -20.78 -3.01
C ARG A 208 -6.20 -19.95 -2.94
N ALA A 209 -5.53 -19.73 -4.07
CA ALA A 209 -4.36 -18.87 -4.16
C ALA A 209 -4.68 -17.43 -3.79
N ALA A 210 -5.81 -16.91 -4.27
CA ALA A 210 -6.32 -15.58 -3.92
C ALA A 210 -6.53 -15.43 -2.41
N SER A 211 -7.25 -16.36 -1.79
CA SER A 211 -7.49 -16.35 -0.33
C SER A 211 -6.19 -16.48 0.47
N ARG A 212 -5.26 -17.35 0.03
CA ARG A 212 -3.93 -17.49 0.67
C ARG A 212 -3.11 -16.20 0.57
N ALA A 213 -3.16 -15.52 -0.57
CA ALA A 213 -2.47 -14.25 -0.77
C ALA A 213 -2.96 -13.18 0.22
N VAL A 214 -4.28 -13.00 0.31
CA VAL A 214 -4.90 -12.01 1.19
C VAL A 214 -4.62 -12.34 2.66
N MET A 215 -4.87 -13.58 3.10
CA MET A 215 -4.67 -13.99 4.49
C MET A 215 -3.22 -13.80 4.95
N ARG A 216 -2.25 -14.23 4.12
CA ARG A 216 -0.82 -14.06 4.45
C ARG A 216 -0.40 -12.60 4.39
N GLY A 217 -0.90 -11.85 3.41
CA GLY A 217 -0.65 -10.42 3.27
C GLY A 217 -1.14 -9.62 4.48
N LEU A 218 -2.36 -9.89 4.96
CA LEU A 218 -2.92 -9.24 6.15
C LEU A 218 -2.14 -9.60 7.42
N PHE A 219 -1.76 -10.88 7.60
CA PHE A 219 -0.92 -11.28 8.73
C PHE A 219 0.43 -10.54 8.71
N ALA A 220 1.09 -10.47 7.54
CA ALA A 220 2.35 -9.76 7.39
C ALA A 220 2.20 -8.25 7.61
N LEU A 221 1.09 -7.65 7.17
CA LEU A 221 0.78 -6.24 7.41
C LEU A 221 0.72 -5.93 8.90
N PHE A 222 -0.07 -6.68 9.68
CA PHE A 222 -0.19 -6.44 11.12
C PHE A 222 1.11 -6.75 11.88
N ALA A 223 1.84 -7.80 11.46
CA ALA A 223 3.13 -8.12 12.06
C ALA A 223 4.17 -7.01 11.80
N LEU A 224 4.23 -6.50 10.57
CA LEU A 224 5.14 -5.40 10.23
C LEU A 224 4.75 -4.11 10.93
N ASP A 225 3.47 -3.80 11.02
CA ASP A 225 3.00 -2.61 11.72
C ASP A 225 3.38 -2.64 13.20
N LEU A 226 3.19 -3.78 13.86
CA LEU A 226 3.67 -4.01 15.22
C LEU A 226 5.19 -3.83 15.34
N CYS A 227 5.98 -4.34 14.39
CA CYS A 227 7.43 -4.14 14.39
C CYS A 227 7.80 -2.66 14.27
N TRP A 228 7.12 -1.89 13.41
CA TRP A 228 7.36 -0.46 13.29
C TRP A 228 6.95 0.31 14.54
N ALA A 229 5.86 -0.08 15.20
CA ALA A 229 5.41 0.55 16.44
C ALA A 229 6.43 0.41 17.59
N PHE A 230 7.31 -0.61 17.57
CA PHE A 230 8.40 -0.74 18.53
C PHE A 230 9.69 0.01 18.13
N LEU A 231 9.80 0.44 16.88
CA LEU A 231 10.99 1.12 16.34
C LEU A 231 10.91 2.66 16.46
N VAL A 232 9.70 3.20 16.68
CA VAL A 232 9.39 4.63 16.81
C VAL A 232 9.14 4.97 18.27
#